data_AF-A0A259L4J7-F1
#
_entry.id   AF-A0A259L4J7-F1
#
_cell.length_a   1.000
_cell.length_b   1.000
_cell.length_c   1.000
_cell.angle_alpha   90.00
_cell.angle_beta   90.00
_cell.angle_gamma   90.00
#
_symmetry.space_group_name_H-M   'P 1'
#
loop_
_entity.id
_entity.type
_entity.pdbx_description
1 polymer ?
#
loop_
_entity_poly.entity_id
_entity_poly.type
_entity_poly.pdbx_seq_one_letter_code
_entity_poly.pdbx_strand_id
1 'polypeptide(L)'
;MDYFDVIIVGGGPAGSTLARTLEDASKRVLLIDKAAFPRDKTCAGWVTPAVFHSLGIDPEHYAQEHTLQPIRRFRIGMMGQPAVENDHGAIVSYGIRRCEFDTFLLERTGVSKALATPVTSITRDQGNWTINGQWQAPLLVGAGGHFCPVARWLGEGPGSHETAVAAKEVEFMMTPAQSAACQARGDTPELWFCKDLKGYAWVFRKGEYLNIGLGREDNHRLTDHLMAFVDDMKQAGRIPADLPGRFKGHAYLLYAHAERPLLDDGLLL
;
A
#
# COMPACT_ATOMS: atom_id res chain seq x y z
N MET A 1 28.36 -4.81 -17.92
CA MET A 1 27.49 -4.49 -16.79
C MET A 1 27.46 -2.99 -16.63
N ASP A 2 26.28 -2.41 -16.47
CA ASP A 2 26.16 -0.97 -16.28
C ASP A 2 26.33 -0.63 -14.81
N TYR A 3 27.10 0.42 -14.53
CA TYR A 3 27.41 0.86 -13.18
C TYR A 3 26.49 2.01 -12.75
N PHE A 4 26.03 1.95 -11.51
CA PHE A 4 25.20 2.96 -10.84
C PHE A 4 25.79 3.28 -9.47
N ASP A 5 25.47 4.44 -8.93
CA ASP A 5 25.82 4.79 -7.55
C ASP A 5 24.87 4.10 -6.56
N VAL A 6 23.59 3.94 -6.95
CA VAL A 6 22.54 3.34 -6.12
C VAL A 6 21.61 2.48 -6.98
N ILE A 7 21.33 1.26 -6.53
CA ILE A 7 20.25 0.43 -7.08
C ILE A 7 19.13 0.34 -6.04
N ILE A 8 17.91 0.70 -6.43
CA ILE A 8 16.69 0.61 -5.62
C ILE A 8 15.81 -0.50 -6.18
N VAL A 9 15.44 -1.48 -5.34
CA VAL A 9 14.60 -2.61 -5.73
C VAL A 9 13.19 -2.44 -5.17
N GLY A 10 12.27 -1.99 -6.02
CA GLY A 10 10.86 -1.76 -5.76
C GLY A 10 10.44 -0.34 -6.12
N GLY A 11 9.50 -0.18 -7.05
CA GLY A 11 8.94 1.09 -7.52
C GLY A 11 7.65 1.50 -6.83
N GLY A 12 7.42 1.03 -5.60
CA GLY A 12 6.31 1.51 -4.77
C GLY A 12 6.62 2.87 -4.14
N PRO A 13 5.75 3.39 -3.25
CA PRO A 13 5.91 4.72 -2.67
C PRO A 13 7.27 4.95 -2.01
N ALA A 14 7.81 3.97 -1.27
CA ALA A 14 9.13 4.08 -0.64
C ALA A 14 10.26 4.24 -1.66
N GLY A 15 10.34 3.35 -2.66
CA GLY A 15 11.42 3.37 -3.63
C GLY A 15 11.34 4.52 -4.62
N SER A 16 10.14 4.89 -5.09
CA SER A 16 9.95 6.06 -5.95
C SER A 16 10.25 7.37 -5.22
N THR A 17 9.91 7.46 -3.92
CA THR A 17 10.27 8.63 -3.10
C THR A 17 11.78 8.73 -2.93
N LEU A 18 12.46 7.63 -2.59
CA LEU A 18 13.92 7.63 -2.48
C LEU A 18 14.60 7.99 -3.81
N ALA A 19 14.14 7.41 -4.91
CA ALA A 19 14.63 7.73 -6.24
C ALA A 19 14.51 9.23 -6.54
N ARG A 20 13.35 9.83 -6.26
CA ARG A 20 13.14 11.27 -6.42
C ARG A 20 14.10 12.10 -5.56
N THR A 21 14.26 11.73 -4.28
CA THR A 21 15.17 12.45 -3.37
C THR A 21 16.63 12.39 -3.84
N LEU A 22 17.05 11.29 -4.45
CA LEU A 22 18.43 11.10 -4.92
C LEU A 22 18.72 11.77 -6.27
N GLU A 23 17.71 12.22 -7.01
CA GLU A 23 17.91 12.97 -8.27
C GLU A 23 18.68 14.26 -8.04
N ASP A 24 18.34 14.97 -6.97
CA ASP A 24 18.99 16.23 -6.60
C ASP A 24 20.46 16.03 -6.14
N ALA A 25 20.85 14.79 -5.84
CA ALA A 25 22.19 14.43 -5.38
C ALA A 25 23.19 14.13 -6.51
N SER A 26 22.82 14.32 -7.78
CA SER A 26 23.67 14.03 -8.95
C SER A 26 24.20 12.59 -8.98
N LYS A 27 23.41 11.63 -8.47
CA LYS A 27 23.77 10.22 -8.44
C LYS A 27 23.15 9.47 -9.62
N ARG A 28 23.88 8.51 -10.17
CA ARG A 28 23.36 7.53 -11.12
C ARG A 28 22.52 6.52 -10.36
N VAL A 29 21.21 6.69 -10.40
CA VAL A 29 20.27 5.79 -9.72
C VAL A 29 19.56 4.90 -10.73
N LEU A 30 19.48 3.61 -10.41
CA LEU A 30 18.62 2.64 -11.09
C LEU A 30 17.50 2.18 -10.16
N LEU A 31 16.26 2.37 -10.57
CA LEU A 31 15.08 1.79 -9.91
C LEU A 31 14.61 0.55 -10.69
N ILE A 32 14.52 -0.59 -10.00
CA ILE A 32 14.09 -1.86 -10.57
C ILE A 32 12.74 -2.26 -9.95
N ASP A 33 11.74 -2.60 -10.76
CA ASP A 33 10.51 -3.22 -10.28
C ASP A 33 10.14 -4.42 -11.17
N LYS A 34 9.65 -5.48 -10.53
CA LYS A 34 9.20 -6.69 -11.22
C LYS A 34 7.94 -6.48 -12.06
N ALA A 35 7.16 -5.44 -11.79
CA ALA A 35 5.93 -5.13 -12.49
C ALA A 35 6.12 -4.05 -13.56
N ALA A 36 5.28 -4.09 -14.58
CA ALA A 36 5.01 -2.92 -15.42
C ALA A 36 3.99 -2.02 -14.70
N PHE A 37 4.08 -0.70 -14.91
CA PHE A 37 3.15 0.28 -14.34
C PHE A 37 2.21 0.80 -15.42
N PRO A 38 0.96 1.17 -15.09
CA PRO A 38 0.36 1.09 -13.76
C PRO A 38 0.10 -0.35 -13.31
N ARG A 39 0.35 -0.64 -12.02
CA ARG A 39 0.07 -1.95 -11.42
C ARG A 39 -0.83 -1.84 -10.22
N ASP A 40 -1.69 -2.84 -10.08
CA ASP A 40 -2.49 -2.98 -8.86
C ASP A 40 -1.61 -3.45 -7.69
N LYS A 41 -1.94 -2.97 -6.49
CA LYS A 41 -1.33 -3.37 -5.22
C LYS A 41 -2.37 -3.29 -4.11
N THR A 42 -2.68 -4.44 -3.53
CA THR A 42 -3.58 -4.58 -2.38
C THR A 42 -3.20 -3.60 -1.26
N CYS A 43 -4.12 -2.69 -0.99
CA CYS A 43 -4.14 -1.68 0.07
C CYS A 43 -5.43 -0.85 -0.08
N ALA A 44 -6.10 -0.59 1.03
CA ALA A 44 -7.29 0.27 1.07
C ALA A 44 -7.06 1.72 0.56
N GLY A 45 -5.81 2.22 0.59
CA GLY A 45 -5.44 3.49 -0.05
C GLY A 45 -5.61 4.74 0.82
N TRP A 46 -5.29 4.67 2.11
CA TRP A 46 -5.33 5.81 3.02
C TRP A 46 -4.04 6.62 2.96
N VAL A 47 -4.12 7.93 2.74
CA VAL A 47 -2.97 8.84 2.72
C VAL A 47 -3.32 10.14 3.44
N THR A 48 -2.52 10.54 4.43
CA THR A 48 -2.78 11.77 5.20
C THR A 48 -2.28 13.02 4.47
N PRO A 49 -2.81 14.21 4.79
CA PRO A 49 -2.25 15.48 4.29
C PRO A 49 -0.75 15.63 4.56
N ALA A 50 -0.26 15.12 5.68
CA ALA A 50 1.17 15.15 6.04
C ALA A 50 2.04 14.35 5.06
N VAL A 51 1.52 13.27 4.47
CA VAL A 51 2.23 12.50 3.44
C VAL A 51 2.31 13.29 2.13
N PHE A 52 1.20 13.89 1.68
CA PHE A 52 1.21 14.76 0.50
C PHE A 52 2.21 15.92 0.66
N HIS A 53 2.19 16.59 1.81
CA HIS A 53 3.14 17.66 2.14
C HIS A 53 4.59 17.17 2.11
N SER A 54 4.90 16.05 2.79
CA SER A 54 6.25 15.48 2.83
C SER A 54 6.76 15.07 1.44
N LEU A 55 5.87 14.69 0.53
CA LEU A 55 6.20 14.33 -0.85
C LEU A 55 6.22 15.52 -1.81
N GLY A 56 5.92 16.73 -1.33
CA GLY A 56 5.80 17.94 -2.15
C GLY A 56 4.73 17.78 -3.24
N ILE A 57 3.60 17.14 -2.92
CA ILE A 57 2.48 16.94 -3.84
C ILE A 57 1.36 17.87 -3.41
N ASP A 58 0.92 18.71 -4.34
CA ASP A 58 -0.34 19.43 -4.21
C ASP A 58 -1.51 18.45 -4.42
N PRO A 59 -2.38 18.22 -3.42
CA PRO A 59 -3.54 17.34 -3.56
C PRO A 59 -4.50 17.77 -4.68
N GLU A 60 -4.66 19.08 -4.93
CA GLU A 60 -5.56 19.58 -5.97
C GLU A 60 -5.04 19.22 -7.36
N HIS A 61 -3.72 19.38 -7.58
CA HIS A 61 -3.08 18.95 -8.82
C HIS A 61 -3.19 17.43 -9.02
N TYR A 62 -2.94 16.62 -7.97
CA TYR A 62 -3.08 15.17 -8.07
C TYR A 62 -4.52 14.77 -8.47
N ALA A 63 -5.53 15.42 -7.89
CA ALA A 63 -6.94 15.14 -8.11
C ALA A 63 -7.45 15.49 -9.51
N GLN A 64 -6.69 16.21 -10.33
CA GLN A 64 -7.08 16.56 -11.70
C GLN A 64 -7.22 15.32 -12.60
N GLU A 65 -6.36 14.32 -12.40
CA GLU A 65 -6.28 13.12 -13.24
C GLU A 65 -6.42 11.81 -12.44
N HIS A 66 -6.48 11.89 -11.12
CA HIS A 66 -6.47 10.71 -10.24
C HIS A 66 -7.59 10.75 -9.20
N THR A 67 -7.95 9.56 -8.71
CA THR A 67 -8.93 9.40 -7.64
C THR A 67 -8.36 9.96 -6.34
N LEU A 68 -8.99 11.02 -5.82
CA LEU A 68 -8.68 11.57 -4.51
C LEU A 68 -9.95 11.87 -3.71
N GLN A 69 -10.27 11.02 -2.75
CA GLN A 69 -11.44 11.19 -1.88
C GLN A 69 -11.06 11.88 -0.57
N PRO A 70 -11.45 13.14 -0.32
CA PRO A 70 -11.21 13.77 0.97
C PRO A 70 -12.04 13.08 2.07
N ILE A 71 -11.41 12.82 3.21
CA ILE A 71 -12.02 12.23 4.41
C ILE A 71 -12.04 13.26 5.52
N ARG A 72 -13.21 13.48 6.11
CA ARG A 72 -13.43 14.45 7.18
C ARG A 72 -14.05 13.81 8.43
N ARG A 73 -14.61 12.62 8.27
CA ARG A 73 -15.40 11.91 9.27
C ARG A 73 -15.03 10.45 9.28
N PHE A 74 -15.38 9.77 10.36
CA PHE A 74 -15.34 8.32 10.41
C PHE A 74 -16.62 7.81 11.03
N ARG A 75 -17.17 6.74 10.46
CA ARG A 75 -18.21 5.93 11.10
C ARG A 75 -17.54 4.74 11.75
N ILE A 76 -17.58 4.66 13.07
CA ILE A 76 -16.80 3.69 13.85
C ILE A 76 -17.75 2.85 14.69
N GLY A 77 -17.66 1.54 14.58
CA GLY A 77 -18.46 0.62 15.37
C GLY A 77 -17.67 -0.62 15.77
N MET A 78 -18.24 -1.40 16.68
CA MET A 78 -17.84 -2.79 16.90
C MET A 78 -18.86 -3.69 16.19
N MET A 79 -18.42 -4.79 15.58
CA MET A 79 -19.30 -5.69 14.84
C MET A 79 -20.45 -6.21 15.73
N GLY A 80 -21.69 -5.99 15.28
CA GLY A 80 -22.91 -6.31 16.02
C GLY A 80 -23.34 -5.26 17.05
N GLN A 81 -22.71 -4.09 17.08
CA GLN A 81 -23.11 -2.94 17.91
C GLN A 81 -23.43 -1.72 17.02
N PRO A 82 -24.20 -0.73 17.53
CA PRO A 82 -24.37 0.55 16.85
C PRO A 82 -23.03 1.26 16.63
N ALA A 83 -22.88 1.91 15.48
CA ALA A 83 -21.73 2.77 15.19
C ALA A 83 -21.96 4.20 15.68
N VAL A 84 -20.86 4.89 15.97
CA VAL A 84 -20.79 6.33 16.20
C VAL A 84 -20.18 7.02 15.00
N GLU A 85 -20.57 8.26 14.74
CA GLU A 85 -19.91 9.09 13.74
C GLU A 85 -19.13 10.19 14.43
N ASN A 86 -17.85 10.32 14.05
CA ASN A 86 -17.00 11.43 14.43
C ASN A 86 -16.89 12.41 13.25
N ASP A 87 -16.90 13.70 13.55
CA ASP A 87 -16.57 14.77 12.62
C ASP A 87 -15.33 15.52 13.09
N HIS A 88 -14.29 15.54 12.26
CA HIS A 88 -13.05 16.25 12.56
C HIS A 88 -13.10 17.73 12.16
N GLY A 89 -14.14 18.19 11.45
CA GLY A 89 -14.29 19.58 10.99
C GLY A 89 -13.31 19.99 9.87
N ALA A 90 -12.35 19.15 9.50
CA ALA A 90 -11.35 19.37 8.46
C ALA A 90 -11.01 18.06 7.74
N ILE A 91 -10.26 18.14 6.64
CA ILE A 91 -9.74 16.94 5.95
C ILE A 91 -8.61 16.37 6.80
N VAL A 92 -8.77 15.11 7.23
CA VAL A 92 -7.77 14.39 8.05
C VAL A 92 -7.06 13.29 7.28
N SER A 93 -7.63 12.85 6.17
CA SER A 93 -7.07 11.82 5.31
C SER A 93 -7.64 11.93 3.90
N TYR A 94 -7.02 11.22 2.97
CA TYR A 94 -7.48 11.04 1.60
C TYR A 94 -7.55 9.56 1.24
N GLY A 95 -8.51 9.20 0.41
CA GLY A 95 -8.59 7.93 -0.29
C GLY A 95 -8.03 8.01 -1.68
N ILE A 96 -6.98 7.24 -1.96
CA ILE A 96 -6.37 7.10 -3.29
C ILE A 96 -6.56 5.69 -3.83
N ARG A 97 -6.33 5.51 -5.12
CA ARG A 97 -6.07 4.19 -5.71
C ARG A 97 -4.59 3.94 -5.82
N ARG A 98 -4.11 2.78 -5.36
CA ARG A 98 -2.67 2.47 -5.35
C ARG A 98 -2.06 2.39 -6.74
N CYS A 99 -2.80 1.89 -7.73
CA CYS A 99 -2.31 1.83 -9.10
C CYS A 99 -2.05 3.24 -9.68
N GLU A 100 -2.85 4.23 -9.29
CA GLU A 100 -2.70 5.62 -9.71
C GLU A 100 -1.57 6.29 -8.91
N PHE A 101 -1.62 6.22 -7.58
CA PHE A 101 -0.65 6.87 -6.72
C PHE A 101 0.78 6.34 -6.89
N ASP A 102 0.98 5.01 -6.96
CA ASP A 102 2.31 4.44 -7.16
C ASP A 102 2.89 4.86 -8.53
N THR A 103 2.06 4.90 -9.58
CA THR A 103 2.47 5.31 -10.93
C THR A 103 2.83 6.79 -10.97
N PHE A 104 1.97 7.64 -10.40
CA PHE A 104 2.23 9.07 -10.28
C PHE A 104 3.57 9.34 -9.56
N LEU A 105 3.85 8.64 -8.46
CA LEU A 105 5.13 8.78 -7.77
C LEU A 105 6.32 8.31 -8.61
N LEU A 106 6.17 7.21 -9.36
CA LEU A 106 7.22 6.66 -10.22
C LEU A 106 7.52 7.60 -11.40
N GLU A 107 6.49 8.17 -12.03
CA GLU A 107 6.60 9.10 -13.17
C GLU A 107 7.18 10.45 -12.76
N ARG A 108 7.00 10.85 -11.51
CA ARG A 108 7.69 12.02 -10.94
C ARG A 108 9.20 11.86 -10.85
N THR A 109 9.75 10.66 -11.06
CA THR A 109 11.20 10.44 -11.07
C THR A 109 11.77 10.52 -12.49
N GLY A 110 12.85 11.27 -12.67
CA GLY A 110 13.76 11.23 -13.82
C GLY A 110 14.86 10.15 -13.78
N VAL A 111 14.99 9.36 -12.72
CA VAL A 111 16.03 8.28 -12.66
C VAL A 111 15.84 7.20 -13.73
N SER A 112 16.91 6.42 -13.98
CA SER A 112 16.85 5.22 -14.84
C SER A 112 15.94 4.16 -14.22
N LYS A 113 15.13 3.50 -15.05
CA LYS A 113 14.13 2.50 -14.60
C LYS A 113 14.27 1.20 -15.38
N ALA A 114 14.25 0.09 -14.66
CA ALA A 114 14.07 -1.26 -15.21
C ALA A 114 12.75 -1.83 -14.68
N LEU A 115 11.66 -1.59 -15.42
CA LEU A 115 10.32 -2.11 -15.10
C LEU A 115 10.11 -3.49 -15.72
N ALA A 116 9.09 -4.21 -15.25
CA ALA A 116 8.83 -5.61 -15.64
C ALA A 116 10.07 -6.52 -15.49
N THR A 117 10.96 -6.18 -14.55
CA THR A 117 12.28 -6.80 -14.38
C THR A 117 12.37 -7.40 -12.98
N PRO A 118 12.09 -8.71 -12.81
CA PRO A 118 12.27 -9.36 -11.51
C PRO A 118 13.75 -9.43 -11.15
N VAL A 119 14.07 -9.17 -9.88
CA VAL A 119 15.40 -9.46 -9.32
C VAL A 119 15.46 -10.95 -8.99
N THR A 120 16.33 -11.67 -9.69
CA THR A 120 16.49 -13.13 -9.58
C THR A 120 17.84 -13.54 -9.02
N SER A 121 18.86 -12.67 -9.11
CA SER A 121 20.16 -12.89 -8.46
C SER A 121 20.70 -11.60 -7.84
N ILE A 122 21.33 -11.77 -6.67
CA ILE A 122 22.04 -10.72 -5.95
C ILE A 122 23.36 -11.36 -5.49
N THR A 123 24.47 -10.73 -5.83
CA THR A 123 25.80 -11.11 -5.31
C THR A 123 26.54 -9.86 -4.84
N ARG A 124 27.50 -10.04 -3.94
CA ARG A 124 28.37 -8.96 -3.46
C ARG A 124 29.82 -9.39 -3.66
N ASP A 125 30.61 -8.54 -4.32
CA ASP A 125 32.04 -8.75 -4.52
C ASP A 125 32.79 -7.41 -4.41
N GLN A 126 33.93 -7.41 -3.69
CA GLN A 126 34.78 -6.23 -3.47
C GLN A 126 34.02 -4.94 -3.11
N GLY A 127 32.97 -5.06 -2.29
CA GLY A 127 32.16 -3.92 -1.84
C GLY A 127 31.07 -3.45 -2.81
N ASN A 128 30.96 -4.04 -4.01
CA ASN A 128 29.88 -3.75 -4.96
C ASN A 128 28.82 -4.86 -4.99
N TRP A 129 27.57 -4.45 -5.06
CA TRP A 129 26.42 -5.31 -5.32
C TRP A 129 26.24 -5.51 -6.81
N THR A 130 26.02 -6.75 -7.24
CA THR A 130 25.66 -7.10 -8.61
C THR A 130 24.26 -7.68 -8.65
N ILE A 131 23.38 -7.09 -9.47
CA ILE A 131 21.99 -7.48 -9.61
C ILE A 131 21.76 -8.09 -10.99
N ASN A 132 21.19 -9.29 -11.03
CA ASN A 132 20.90 -10.06 -12.24
C ASN A 132 22.10 -10.28 -13.18
N GLY A 133 23.34 -10.09 -12.70
CA GLY A 133 24.55 -10.08 -13.54
C GLY A 133 24.61 -8.94 -14.57
N GLN A 134 23.73 -7.94 -14.47
CA GLN A 134 23.59 -6.87 -15.46
C GLN A 134 24.02 -5.51 -14.90
N TRP A 135 23.68 -5.24 -13.64
CA TRP A 135 23.89 -3.94 -13.01
C TRP A 135 24.74 -4.05 -11.76
N GLN A 136 25.53 -3.01 -11.51
CA GLN A 136 26.35 -2.91 -10.30
C GLN A 136 26.16 -1.58 -9.59
N ALA A 137 26.21 -1.61 -8.26
CA ALA A 137 26.28 -0.41 -7.43
C ALA A 137 26.96 -0.69 -6.08
N PRO A 138 27.59 0.32 -5.48
CA PRO A 138 28.14 0.23 -4.13
C PRO A 138 27.03 0.27 -3.06
N LEU A 139 25.86 0.83 -3.39
CA LEU A 139 24.68 0.88 -2.51
C LEU A 139 23.49 0.15 -3.14
N LEU A 140 22.93 -0.81 -2.41
CA LEU A 140 21.69 -1.49 -2.74
C LEU A 140 20.59 -1.12 -1.72
N VAL A 141 19.39 -0.84 -2.20
CA VAL A 141 18.23 -0.50 -1.35
C VAL A 141 17.06 -1.43 -1.65
N GLY A 142 16.54 -2.13 -0.63
CA GLY A 142 15.40 -3.02 -0.74
C GLY A 142 14.06 -2.35 -0.41
N ALA A 143 13.41 -1.75 -1.41
CA ALA A 143 12.09 -1.11 -1.27
C ALA A 143 10.92 -2.00 -1.76
N GLY A 144 11.08 -3.32 -1.68
CA GLY A 144 10.18 -4.31 -2.31
C GLY A 144 8.92 -4.68 -1.49
N GLY A 145 8.71 -4.03 -0.35
CA GLY A 145 7.63 -4.35 0.59
C GLY A 145 7.77 -5.73 1.25
N HIS A 146 6.65 -6.32 1.68
CA HIS A 146 6.65 -7.59 2.42
C HIS A 146 7.36 -8.76 1.71
N PHE A 147 7.38 -8.76 0.38
CA PHE A 147 8.07 -9.78 -0.43
C PHE A 147 9.35 -9.24 -1.08
N CYS A 148 10.06 -8.33 -0.41
CA CYS A 148 11.28 -7.73 -0.95
C CYS A 148 12.35 -8.81 -1.21
N PRO A 149 12.86 -8.92 -2.45
CA PRO A 149 13.90 -9.90 -2.77
C PRO A 149 15.24 -9.61 -2.09
N VAL A 150 15.56 -8.32 -1.85
CA VAL A 150 16.76 -7.92 -1.12
C VAL A 150 16.69 -8.38 0.34
N ALA A 151 15.56 -8.13 1.01
CA ALA A 151 15.35 -8.58 2.39
C ALA A 151 15.39 -10.12 2.51
N ARG A 152 14.77 -10.82 1.54
CA ARG A 152 14.83 -12.29 1.48
C ARG A 152 16.24 -12.81 1.28
N TRP A 153 17.05 -12.14 0.47
CA TRP A 153 18.42 -12.56 0.18
C TRP A 153 19.32 -12.49 1.42
N LEU A 154 19.10 -11.51 2.31
CA LEU A 154 19.84 -11.37 3.56
C LEU A 154 19.59 -12.49 4.58
N GLY A 155 18.65 -13.41 4.32
CA GLY A 155 18.31 -14.50 5.24
C GLY A 155 17.38 -14.09 6.39
N GLU A 156 17.33 -12.79 6.70
CA GLU A 156 16.46 -12.14 7.70
C GLU A 156 15.14 -11.64 7.08
N GLY A 157 14.51 -12.43 6.21
CA GLY A 157 13.22 -12.04 5.61
C GLY A 157 12.31 -11.41 6.67
N PRO A 158 11.69 -10.24 6.42
CA PRO A 158 11.26 -9.37 7.50
C PRO A 158 10.28 -10.10 8.43
N GLY A 159 10.65 -10.23 9.71
CA GLY A 159 9.72 -10.54 10.77
C GLY A 159 9.33 -12.01 10.99
N SER A 160 10.27 -12.97 10.93
CA SER A 160 10.00 -14.35 11.40
C SER A 160 9.49 -14.42 12.86
N HIS A 161 9.80 -13.41 13.66
CA HIS A 161 9.36 -13.23 15.05
C HIS A 161 8.30 -12.14 15.24
N GLU A 162 7.85 -11.48 14.16
CA GLU A 162 6.93 -10.33 14.23
C GLU A 162 5.47 -10.77 14.07
N THR A 163 4.56 -10.09 14.79
CA THR A 163 3.11 -10.31 14.61
C THR A 163 2.67 -9.77 13.25
N ALA A 164 2.33 -10.68 12.33
CA ALA A 164 1.80 -10.33 11.03
C ALA A 164 0.30 -10.07 11.11
N VAL A 165 -0.15 -8.94 10.54
CA VAL A 165 -1.57 -8.72 10.27
C VAL A 165 -1.91 -9.36 8.93
N ALA A 166 -2.83 -10.32 8.95
CA ALA A 166 -3.41 -10.89 7.75
C ALA A 166 -4.63 -10.06 7.35
N ALA A 167 -4.65 -9.59 6.12
CA ALA A 167 -5.73 -8.80 5.56
C ALA A 167 -6.26 -9.40 4.26
N LYS A 168 -7.56 -9.23 4.02
CA LYS A 168 -8.20 -9.52 2.73
C LYS A 168 -9.07 -8.34 2.33
N GLU A 169 -8.96 -7.93 1.07
CA GLU A 169 -9.76 -6.83 0.55
C GLU A 169 -10.15 -7.03 -0.92
N VAL A 170 -11.17 -6.30 -1.34
CA VAL A 170 -11.54 -6.13 -2.74
C VAL A 170 -11.65 -4.63 -3.01
N GLU A 171 -11.16 -4.20 -4.17
CA GLU A 171 -11.39 -2.87 -4.71
C GLU A 171 -11.97 -3.01 -6.10
N PHE A 172 -13.04 -2.27 -6.39
CA PHE A 172 -13.69 -2.28 -7.69
C PHE A 172 -14.38 -0.95 -7.97
N MET A 173 -14.52 -0.65 -9.26
CA MET A 173 -15.37 0.44 -9.73
C MET A 173 -16.83 -0.02 -9.66
N MET A 174 -17.67 0.74 -8.96
CA MET A 174 -19.10 0.48 -8.89
C MET A 174 -19.77 0.85 -10.22
N THR A 175 -20.76 0.07 -10.64
CA THR A 175 -21.68 0.50 -11.70
C THR A 175 -22.54 1.69 -11.23
N PRO A 176 -23.15 2.47 -12.13
CA PRO A 176 -24.05 3.55 -11.74
C PRO A 176 -25.19 3.09 -10.81
N ALA A 177 -25.74 1.90 -11.05
CA ALA A 177 -26.78 1.31 -10.19
C ALA A 177 -26.25 0.97 -8.78
N GLN A 178 -25.06 0.37 -8.70
CA GLN A 178 -24.40 0.09 -7.41
C GLN A 178 -24.08 1.38 -6.66
N SER A 179 -23.57 2.40 -7.35
CA SER A 179 -23.21 3.70 -6.77
C SER A 179 -24.43 4.43 -6.19
N ALA A 180 -25.59 4.32 -6.84
CA ALA A 180 -26.86 4.89 -6.38
C ALA A 180 -27.46 4.14 -5.18
N ALA A 181 -27.29 2.82 -5.11
CA ALA A 181 -27.79 2.01 -3.99
C ALA A 181 -26.86 2.01 -2.76
N CYS A 182 -25.56 2.25 -2.96
CA CYS A 182 -24.54 2.20 -1.92
C CYS A 182 -24.66 3.40 -0.95
N GLN A 183 -25.00 3.12 0.32
CA GLN A 183 -25.12 4.16 1.35
C GLN A 183 -23.79 4.54 2.02
N ALA A 184 -22.69 3.81 1.75
CA ALA A 184 -21.37 4.23 2.19
C ALA A 184 -21.01 5.60 1.59
N ARG A 185 -20.51 6.50 2.43
CA ARG A 185 -20.18 7.87 2.04
C ARG A 185 -18.68 8.00 1.82
N GLY A 186 -18.28 8.75 0.79
CA GLY A 186 -16.86 8.93 0.48
C GLY A 186 -16.09 9.73 1.54
N ASP A 187 -16.74 10.75 2.12
CA ASP A 187 -16.15 11.61 3.15
C ASP A 187 -16.15 11.01 4.56
N THR A 188 -16.86 9.89 4.73
CA THR A 188 -17.10 9.19 5.99
C THR A 188 -16.90 7.68 5.83
N PRO A 189 -15.66 7.20 5.62
CA PRO A 189 -15.39 5.78 5.57
C PRO A 189 -15.71 5.12 6.92
N GLU A 190 -15.96 3.81 6.85
CA GLU A 190 -16.45 3.04 7.97
C GLU A 190 -15.37 2.09 8.49
N LEU A 191 -15.24 2.03 9.82
CA LEU A 191 -14.35 1.12 10.54
C LEU A 191 -15.17 0.30 11.53
N TRP A 192 -15.04 -1.02 11.45
CA TRP A 192 -15.82 -1.96 12.24
C TRP A 192 -14.89 -2.91 12.99
N PHE A 193 -14.65 -2.66 14.26
CA PHE A 193 -13.78 -3.46 15.10
C PHE A 193 -14.35 -4.87 15.32
N CYS A 194 -13.48 -5.87 15.24
CA CYS A 194 -13.81 -7.22 15.68
C CYS A 194 -14.14 -7.22 17.17
N LYS A 195 -15.02 -8.12 17.63
CA LYS A 195 -15.43 -8.21 19.04
C LYS A 195 -14.28 -8.52 20.00
N ASP A 196 -13.25 -9.22 19.50
CA ASP A 196 -12.03 -9.54 20.23
C ASP A 196 -10.97 -8.42 20.18
N LEU A 197 -11.25 -7.33 19.46
CA LEU A 197 -10.36 -6.20 19.20
C LEU A 197 -9.01 -6.58 18.56
N LYS A 198 -8.90 -7.77 17.96
CA LYS A 198 -7.68 -8.23 17.25
C LYS A 198 -7.57 -7.71 15.81
N GLY A 199 -8.48 -6.82 15.42
CA GLY A 199 -8.54 -6.28 14.07
C GLY A 199 -9.84 -5.54 13.80
N TYR A 200 -10.02 -5.14 12.55
CA TYR A 200 -11.20 -4.42 12.10
C TYR A 200 -11.46 -4.67 10.61
N ALA A 201 -12.72 -4.51 10.22
CA ALA A 201 -13.13 -4.40 8.85
C ALA A 201 -13.36 -2.94 8.45
N TRP A 202 -13.37 -2.68 7.15
CA TRP A 202 -13.62 -1.36 6.63
C TRP A 202 -14.53 -1.37 5.40
N VAL A 203 -15.24 -0.27 5.22
CA VAL A 203 -15.94 0.10 3.98
C VAL A 203 -15.44 1.47 3.57
N PHE A 204 -14.78 1.55 2.41
CA PHE A 204 -14.09 2.74 1.97
C PHE A 204 -14.46 3.10 0.54
N ARG A 205 -15.38 4.05 0.40
CA ARG A 205 -15.79 4.60 -0.89
C ARG A 205 -14.83 5.70 -1.31
N LYS A 206 -14.36 5.67 -2.55
CA LYS A 206 -13.47 6.66 -3.16
C LYS A 206 -14.05 7.08 -4.51
N GLY A 207 -14.87 8.12 -4.53
CA GLY A 207 -15.67 8.47 -5.70
C GLY A 207 -16.54 7.28 -6.16
N GLU A 208 -16.26 6.78 -7.35
CA GLU A 208 -16.95 5.63 -7.97
C GLU A 208 -16.38 4.27 -7.53
N TYR A 209 -15.27 4.25 -6.81
CA TYR A 209 -14.65 3.01 -6.34
C TYR A 209 -15.11 2.66 -4.93
N LEU A 210 -15.19 1.37 -4.64
CA LEU A 210 -15.44 0.85 -3.31
C LEU A 210 -14.35 -0.16 -2.94
N ASN A 211 -13.74 0.04 -1.78
CA ASN A 211 -12.81 -0.90 -1.17
C ASN A 211 -13.40 -1.44 0.12
N ILE A 212 -13.45 -2.77 0.24
CA ILE A 212 -13.98 -3.47 1.41
C ILE A 212 -12.96 -4.50 1.83
N GLY A 213 -12.67 -4.59 3.12
CA GLY A 213 -11.77 -5.60 3.62
C GLY A 213 -11.80 -5.78 5.12
N LEU A 214 -11.01 -6.72 5.60
CA LEU A 214 -10.81 -7.03 7.00
C LEU A 214 -9.35 -7.40 7.23
N GLY A 215 -8.75 -6.85 8.27
CA GLY A 215 -7.40 -7.15 8.72
C GLY A 215 -7.39 -7.47 10.21
N ARG A 216 -6.63 -8.49 10.61
CA ARG A 216 -6.47 -8.92 12.01
C ARG A 216 -5.12 -9.63 12.24
N GLU A 217 -4.68 -9.65 13.49
CA GLU A 217 -3.40 -10.24 13.93
C GLU A 217 -3.36 -11.78 13.86
N ASP A 218 -4.52 -12.44 13.75
CA ASP A 218 -4.60 -13.88 13.50
C ASP A 218 -5.31 -14.16 12.17
N ASN A 219 -4.91 -15.22 11.47
CA ASN A 219 -5.51 -15.57 10.17
C ASN A 219 -6.66 -16.59 10.29
N HIS A 220 -6.98 -17.01 11.51
CA HIS A 220 -7.96 -18.08 11.73
C HIS A 220 -9.33 -17.63 11.25
N ARG A 221 -9.86 -18.34 10.25
CA ARG A 221 -11.18 -18.06 9.65
C ARG A 221 -11.36 -16.61 9.15
N LEU A 222 -10.27 -15.97 8.72
CA LEU A 222 -10.29 -14.59 8.20
C LEU A 222 -11.32 -14.41 7.08
N THR A 223 -11.43 -15.39 6.18
CA THR A 223 -12.43 -15.39 5.10
C THR A 223 -13.85 -15.39 5.66
N ASP A 224 -14.14 -16.26 6.63
CA ASP A 224 -15.49 -16.38 7.21
C ASP A 224 -15.89 -15.10 7.93
N HIS A 225 -14.97 -14.51 8.70
CA HIS A 225 -15.21 -13.23 9.38
C HIS A 225 -15.49 -12.09 8.39
N LEU A 226 -14.72 -12.04 7.31
CA LEU A 226 -14.92 -11.06 6.24
C LEU A 226 -16.25 -11.27 5.51
N MET A 227 -16.63 -12.51 5.21
CA MET A 227 -17.90 -12.79 4.53
C MET A 227 -19.10 -12.48 5.41
N ALA A 228 -19.06 -12.82 6.71
CA ALA A 228 -20.09 -12.43 7.66
C ALA A 228 -20.25 -10.90 7.72
N PHE A 229 -19.14 -10.16 7.80
CA PHE A 229 -19.16 -8.71 7.75
C PHE A 229 -19.76 -8.16 6.45
N VAL A 230 -19.38 -8.73 5.30
CA VAL A 230 -19.91 -8.34 3.99
C VAL A 230 -21.42 -8.57 3.93
N ASP A 231 -21.92 -9.69 4.40
CA ASP A 231 -23.35 -10.00 4.41
C ASP A 231 -24.14 -9.03 5.30
N ASP A 232 -23.62 -8.71 6.48
CA ASP A 232 -24.21 -7.69 7.36
C ASP A 232 -24.27 -6.31 6.69
N MET A 233 -23.19 -5.89 6.03
CA MET A 233 -23.13 -4.60 5.33
C MET A 233 -24.07 -4.55 4.12
N LYS A 234 -24.29 -5.67 3.43
CA LYS A 234 -25.28 -5.78 2.35
C LYS A 234 -26.70 -5.65 2.88
N GLN A 235 -27.04 -6.36 3.95
CA GLN A 235 -28.36 -6.31 4.57
C GLN A 235 -28.69 -4.90 5.10
N ALA A 236 -27.68 -4.21 5.63
CA ALA A 236 -27.81 -2.82 6.08
C ALA A 236 -27.79 -1.79 4.93
N GLY A 237 -27.63 -2.21 3.67
CA GLY A 237 -27.54 -1.33 2.51
C GLY A 237 -26.28 -0.45 2.46
N ARG A 238 -25.29 -0.74 3.31
CA ARG A 238 -24.02 0.02 3.36
C ARG A 238 -23.21 -0.19 2.09
N ILE A 239 -23.24 -1.41 1.54
CA ILE A 239 -22.53 -1.80 0.31
C ILE A 239 -23.49 -2.45 -0.69
N PRO A 240 -23.13 -2.51 -1.99
CA PRO A 240 -23.94 -3.19 -3.00
C PRO A 240 -24.17 -4.68 -2.72
N ALA A 241 -25.32 -5.19 -3.15
CA ALA A 241 -25.70 -6.59 -2.96
C ALA A 241 -24.79 -7.57 -3.74
N ASP A 242 -24.31 -7.15 -4.92
CA ASP A 242 -23.38 -7.87 -5.76
C ASP A 242 -21.97 -7.25 -5.65
N LEU A 243 -20.97 -8.10 -5.38
CA LEU A 243 -19.56 -7.71 -5.28
C LEU A 243 -18.73 -8.63 -6.17
N PRO A 244 -17.54 -8.20 -6.61
CA PRO A 244 -16.59 -9.10 -7.25
C PRO A 244 -16.23 -10.27 -6.30
N GLY A 245 -16.22 -11.49 -6.81
CA GLY A 245 -16.11 -12.69 -5.98
C GLY A 245 -14.76 -12.96 -5.32
N ARG A 246 -13.69 -12.20 -5.65
CA ARG A 246 -12.33 -12.48 -5.18
C ARG A 246 -11.74 -11.34 -4.34
N PHE A 247 -11.64 -11.59 -3.04
CA PHE A 247 -10.87 -10.77 -2.12
C PHE A 247 -9.40 -11.20 -2.14
N LYS A 248 -8.51 -10.23 -2.39
CA LYS A 248 -7.05 -10.43 -2.44
C LYS A 248 -6.48 -10.41 -1.03
N GLY A 249 -5.69 -11.42 -0.69
CA GLY A 249 -4.96 -11.48 0.58
C GLY A 249 -3.67 -10.68 0.54
N HIS A 250 -3.33 -10.04 1.65
CA HIS A 250 -2.02 -9.45 1.89
C HIS A 250 -1.66 -9.57 3.36
N ALA A 251 -0.36 -9.53 3.66
CA ALA A 251 0.15 -9.48 5.01
C ALA A 251 1.08 -8.28 5.14
N TYR A 252 1.05 -7.66 6.31
CA TYR A 252 1.98 -6.60 6.68
C TYR A 252 2.35 -6.75 8.16
N LEU A 253 3.45 -6.11 8.53
CA LEU A 253 4.05 -6.22 9.85
C LEU A 253 3.77 -4.94 10.64
N LEU A 254 3.51 -5.07 11.94
CA LEU A 254 3.20 -3.94 12.81
C LEU A 254 4.47 -3.20 13.24
N TYR A 255 4.53 -1.90 12.96
CA TYR A 255 5.74 -1.06 13.12
C TYR A 255 6.28 -1.02 14.57
N ALA A 256 5.40 -0.98 15.58
CA ALA A 256 5.80 -0.95 16.99
C ALA A 256 6.45 -2.27 17.48
N HIS A 257 6.46 -3.31 16.64
CA HIS A 257 7.03 -4.61 16.94
C HIS A 257 8.21 -4.97 16.03
N ALA A 258 8.65 -4.05 15.16
CA ALA A 258 9.69 -4.29 14.17
C ALA A 258 10.87 -3.31 14.34
N GLU A 259 11.98 -3.78 14.90
CA GLU A 259 13.25 -3.06 14.83
C GLU A 259 13.87 -3.28 13.43
N ARG A 260 14.21 -2.20 12.73
CA ARG A 260 14.88 -2.25 11.42
C ARG A 260 16.31 -1.71 11.58
N PRO A 261 17.30 -2.56 11.89
CA PRO A 261 18.69 -2.11 11.97
C PRO A 261 19.20 -1.70 10.58
N LEU A 262 20.24 -0.86 10.54
CA LEU A 262 21.11 -0.77 9.37
C LEU A 262 21.80 -2.14 9.24
N LEU A 263 21.49 -2.87 8.17
CA LEU A 263 21.78 -4.31 8.10
C LEU A 263 23.21 -4.65 7.66
N ASP A 264 23.86 -3.80 6.85
CA ASP A 264 25.22 -4.01 6.36
C ASP A 264 25.80 -2.73 5.72
N ASP A 265 27.12 -2.69 5.47
CA ASP A 265 27.80 -1.63 4.73
C ASP A 265 27.28 -1.57 3.29
N GLY A 266 26.72 -0.42 2.87
CA GLY A 266 26.21 -0.25 1.52
C GLY A 266 24.89 -0.99 1.24
N LEU A 267 24.09 -1.30 2.27
CA LEU A 267 22.78 -1.92 2.14
C LEU A 267 21.74 -1.26 3.04
N LEU A 268 20.55 -0.98 2.49
CA LEU A 268 19.42 -0.38 3.22
C LEU A 268 18.12 -1.15 2.94
N LEU A 269 17.29 -1.38 3.96
CA LEU A 269 15.92 -1.89 3.84
C LEU A 269 14.90 -0.88 4.38
#